data_AF-A0A497FU16-F1
#
_entry.id   AF-A0A497FU16-F1
#
_cell.length_a   1.000
_cell.length_b   1.000
_cell.length_c   1.000
_cell.angle_alpha   90.00
_cell.angle_beta   90.00
_cell.angle_gamma   90.00
#
_symmetry.space_group_name_H-M   'P 1'
#
loop_
_entity.id
_entity.type
_entity.pdbx_description
1 polymer ?
#
loop_
_entity_poly.entity_id
_entity_poly.type
_entity_poly.pdbx_seq_one_letter_code
_entity_poly.pdbx_strand_id
1 'polypeptide(L)'
;LIAAVIVIVLVAVLYFTGILFPRAPIKITEVKFTLDSSDWKIFRAIVLKVENPSTSNVTIEAVYINGKRWNKVAPYRLLVEAGKTLYLKIYYPWNGEELKITLETNKGKAEVSKKAPSFKSVSLTVVNEGSSKVDTVVSYELFFAPGELKKPLIKVLNEEGSEVLSQVWGVTLHDDGSVETAVLSFRVSLKGYESKSFLIVLGEAPSKVGEKPSTVTVESKEKEYTLISNGLLTVRFNEAMSGAIDYFGSSQVNYAKIYRPPNATLSGLVFWHGMLCSCLEQDGRLYAILMGADTYIDSEGPFFVVYVRKWKLRELGLAYEFYAVSTEKPYMIYRFVIKAVRDITGGPGAGPGAQGYEFYNPAGMGRIGIPHLAVKDATFFMIETGDLYYPEWPGKDLWSVHVVAACRDDAHGVSIAVLSNDPTHVIAYWHIVTKKWPFEYRGTYWGDLIFVAGIHEYMLCYDGQDITKEPYAAERPVVPRGGIRIRPGTYTWMFRVESIVNEDVLSRLASTKSELAQLKFQAGIGG
;
A
#
# COMPACT_ATOMS: atom_id res chain seq x y z
N LEU A 1 -7.71 61.19 -8.02
CA LEU A 1 -6.56 60.95 -7.11
C LEU A 1 -7.02 60.58 -5.69
N ILE A 2 -7.82 61.43 -5.02
CA ILE A 2 -8.29 61.20 -3.63
C ILE A 2 -9.07 59.89 -3.45
N ALA A 3 -9.99 59.56 -4.37
CA ALA A 3 -10.74 58.30 -4.32
C ALA A 3 -9.84 57.05 -4.43
N ALA A 4 -8.78 57.10 -5.24
CA ALA A 4 -7.83 56.00 -5.38
C ALA A 4 -7.00 55.81 -4.10
N VAL A 5 -6.58 56.91 -3.46
CA VAL A 5 -5.87 56.88 -2.17
C VAL A 5 -6.77 56.31 -1.08
N ILE A 6 -8.04 56.69 -1.02
CA ILE A 6 -9.01 56.14 -0.06
C ILE A 6 -9.18 54.64 -0.26
N VAL A 7 -9.34 54.16 -1.50
CA VAL A 7 -9.45 52.72 -1.79
C VAL A 7 -8.17 51.98 -1.36
N ILE A 8 -6.99 52.52 -1.64
CA ILE A 8 -5.71 51.90 -1.23
C ILE A 8 -5.61 51.82 0.30
N VAL A 9 -5.97 52.88 1.02
CA VAL A 9 -5.96 52.91 2.50
C VAL A 9 -6.98 51.93 3.06
N LEU A 10 -8.19 51.85 2.49
CA LEU A 10 -9.25 50.97 2.95
C LEU A 10 -8.89 49.49 2.71
N VAL A 11 -8.30 49.17 1.55
CA VAL A 11 -7.75 47.83 1.25
C VAL A 11 -6.58 47.51 2.19
N ALA A 12 -5.69 48.46 2.47
CA ALA A 12 -4.59 48.26 3.42
C ALA A 12 -5.11 48.04 4.86
N VAL A 13 -6.07 48.82 5.33
CA VAL A 13 -6.69 48.64 6.66
C VAL A 13 -7.38 47.29 6.75
N LEU A 14 -8.19 46.92 5.75
CA LEU A 14 -8.85 45.61 5.71
C LEU A 14 -7.85 44.43 5.61
N TYR A 15 -6.68 44.64 4.98
CA TYR A 15 -5.59 43.68 4.91
C TYR A 15 -4.86 43.53 6.27
N PHE A 16 -4.47 44.65 6.91
CA PHE A 16 -3.76 44.65 8.19
C PHE A 16 -4.64 44.25 9.39
N THR A 17 -5.95 44.52 9.32
CA THR A 17 -6.93 44.06 10.33
C THR A 17 -7.34 42.60 10.14
N GLY A 18 -6.90 41.94 9.06
CA GLY A 18 -7.23 40.55 8.77
C GLY A 18 -8.68 40.33 8.33
N ILE A 19 -9.44 41.38 8.02
CA ILE A 19 -10.84 41.29 7.55
C ILE A 19 -10.88 40.74 6.11
N LEU A 20 -9.93 41.11 5.25
CA LEU A 20 -9.80 40.55 3.90
C LEU A 20 -9.21 39.13 3.89
N PHE A 21 -8.42 38.78 4.90
CA PHE A 21 -7.76 37.47 5.03
C PHE A 21 -7.79 37.02 6.50
N PRO A 22 -8.91 36.42 6.97
CA PRO A 22 -9.01 35.97 8.34
C PRO A 22 -7.88 34.99 8.65
N ARG A 23 -7.10 35.29 9.68
CA ARG A 23 -6.08 34.38 10.20
C ARG A 23 -6.79 33.21 10.88
N ALA A 24 -6.36 32.00 10.57
CA ALA A 24 -6.90 30.83 11.25
C ALA A 24 -6.64 30.97 12.76
N PRO A 25 -7.59 30.60 13.63
CA PRO A 25 -7.39 30.62 15.07
C PRO A 25 -6.48 29.48 15.57
N ILE A 26 -5.68 28.87 14.68
CA ILE A 26 -4.65 27.89 14.99
C ILE A 26 -3.26 28.50 14.84
N LYS A 27 -2.30 27.99 15.62
CA LYS A 27 -0.90 28.40 15.59
C LYS A 27 -0.02 27.19 15.27
N ILE A 28 0.87 27.34 14.29
CA ILE A 28 1.93 26.36 14.04
C ILE A 28 3.09 26.74 14.96
N THR A 29 3.37 25.92 15.97
CA THR A 29 4.41 26.20 16.97
C THR A 29 5.73 25.49 16.70
N GLU A 30 5.71 24.44 15.90
CA GLU A 30 6.91 23.70 15.53
C GLU A 30 6.80 23.10 14.12
N VAL A 31 7.93 23.08 13.40
CA VAL A 31 8.10 22.40 12.11
C VAL A 31 9.37 21.55 12.19
N LYS A 32 9.21 20.23 12.08
CA LYS A 32 10.31 19.25 12.09
C LYS A 32 10.35 18.48 10.78
N PHE A 33 11.54 18.35 10.18
CA PHE A 33 11.79 17.46 9.06
C PHE A 33 12.33 16.14 9.59
N THR A 34 11.67 15.04 9.24
CA THR A 34 12.02 13.72 9.75
C THR A 34 11.93 12.67 8.66
N LEU A 35 12.58 11.53 8.88
CA LEU A 35 12.21 10.30 8.22
C LEU A 35 11.22 9.56 9.11
N ASP A 36 10.14 9.10 8.50
CA ASP A 36 9.17 8.20 9.13
C ASP A 36 9.37 6.82 8.50
N SER A 37 9.70 5.83 9.32
CA SER A 37 9.76 4.44 8.91
C SER A 37 8.51 3.72 9.42
N SER A 38 7.62 3.35 8.50
CA SER A 38 6.43 2.53 8.80
C SER A 38 6.64 1.16 8.17
N ASP A 39 7.03 0.20 9.01
CA ASP A 39 7.38 -1.15 8.57
C ASP A 39 8.45 -1.10 7.45
N TRP A 40 8.16 -1.64 6.28
CA TRP A 40 9.11 -1.79 5.16
C TRP A 40 9.15 -0.56 4.24
N LYS A 41 8.95 0.64 4.78
CA LYS A 41 8.77 1.86 3.98
C LYS A 41 9.33 3.07 4.67
N ILE A 42 9.98 3.92 3.89
CA ILE A 42 10.69 5.09 4.39
C ILE A 42 10.13 6.31 3.68
N PHE A 43 9.52 7.19 4.46
CA PHE A 43 9.00 8.47 3.99
C PHE A 43 9.79 9.62 4.56
N ARG A 44 9.96 10.66 3.73
CA ARG A 44 10.22 12.00 4.25
C ARG A 44 8.90 12.60 4.73
N ALA A 45 8.93 13.12 5.95
CA ALA A 45 7.78 13.74 6.58
C ALA A 45 8.14 15.14 7.11
N ILE A 46 7.14 16.02 7.08
CA ILE A 46 7.15 17.29 7.80
C ILE A 46 6.15 17.13 8.95
N VAL A 47 6.63 17.20 10.18
CA VAL A 47 5.80 17.13 11.38
C VAL A 47 5.53 18.56 11.85
N LEU A 48 4.26 18.95 11.82
CA LEU A 48 3.78 20.23 12.34
C LEU A 48 3.14 20.02 13.71
N LYS A 49 3.55 20.83 14.68
CA LYS A 49 2.80 20.99 15.93
C LYS A 49 1.81 22.14 15.75
N VAL A 50 0.51 21.81 15.73
CA VAL A 50 -0.58 22.76 15.48
C VAL A 50 -1.42 22.90 16.74
N GLU A 51 -1.43 24.09 17.32
CA GLU A 51 -2.17 24.41 18.55
C GLU A 51 -3.45 25.19 18.21
N ASN A 52 -4.57 24.83 18.82
CA ASN A 52 -5.82 25.59 18.76
C ASN A 52 -6.07 26.33 20.08
N PRO A 53 -5.61 27.59 20.23
CA PRO A 53 -5.86 28.39 21.44
C PRO A 53 -7.32 28.86 21.59
N SER A 54 -8.20 28.61 20.61
CA SER A 54 -9.58 29.09 20.66
C SER A 54 -10.51 28.17 21.46
N THR A 55 -11.71 28.69 21.74
CA THR A 55 -12.77 27.98 22.47
C THR A 55 -13.61 27.06 21.59
N SER A 56 -13.29 26.90 20.31
CA SER A 56 -14.07 26.11 19.37
C SER A 56 -13.18 25.27 18.45
N ASN A 57 -13.71 24.14 17.99
CA ASN A 57 -12.95 23.24 17.12
C ASN A 57 -12.61 23.91 15.78
N VAL A 58 -11.46 23.54 15.23
CA VAL A 58 -10.97 24.03 13.93
C VAL A 58 -10.72 22.83 13.03
N THR A 59 -11.23 22.87 11.81
CA THR A 59 -11.00 21.82 10.82
C THR A 59 -10.02 22.35 9.79
N ILE A 60 -8.93 21.62 9.57
CA ILE A 60 -8.00 21.87 8.46
C ILE A 60 -8.61 21.22 7.22
N GLU A 61 -8.96 22.04 6.23
CA GLU A 61 -9.66 21.63 5.01
C GLU A 61 -8.68 21.26 3.90
N ALA A 62 -7.53 21.93 3.87
CA ALA A 62 -6.47 21.68 2.91
C ALA A 62 -5.09 22.05 3.46
N VAL A 63 -4.10 21.34 2.96
CA VAL A 63 -2.68 21.61 3.19
C VAL A 63 -2.06 21.99 1.87
N TYR A 64 -1.24 23.04 1.85
CA TYR A 64 -0.50 23.45 0.68
C TYR A 64 0.99 23.51 1.00
N ILE A 65 1.80 23.07 0.05
CA ILE A 65 3.25 23.20 0.07
C ILE A 65 3.64 24.00 -1.17
N ASN A 66 4.29 25.14 -0.98
CA ASN A 66 4.68 26.08 -2.05
C ASN A 66 3.50 26.42 -2.99
N GLY A 67 2.33 26.65 -2.40
CA GLY A 67 1.10 27.02 -3.11
C GLY A 67 0.38 25.87 -3.82
N LYS A 68 0.94 24.65 -3.82
CA LYS A 68 0.30 23.47 -4.40
C LYS A 68 -0.39 22.65 -3.32
N ARG A 69 -1.63 22.24 -3.56
CA ARG A 69 -2.38 21.39 -2.64
C ARG A 69 -1.67 20.05 -2.46
N TRP A 70 -1.52 19.63 -1.22
CA TRP A 70 -0.92 18.35 -0.85
C TRP A 70 -1.92 17.49 -0.08
N ASN A 71 -2.06 16.24 -0.50
CA ASN A 71 -3.11 15.35 0.02
C ASN A 71 -2.58 14.22 0.91
N LYS A 72 -1.27 13.90 0.86
CA LYS A 72 -0.70 12.85 1.70
C LYS A 72 -0.38 13.38 3.09
N VAL A 73 -1.38 13.37 3.96
CA VAL A 73 -1.29 13.87 5.34
C VAL A 73 -1.93 12.88 6.32
N ALA A 74 -1.42 12.86 7.55
CA ALA A 74 -1.99 12.08 8.65
C ALA A 74 -2.06 12.93 9.94
N PRO A 75 -3.07 12.73 10.79
CA PRO A 75 -4.15 11.72 10.68
C PRO A 75 -5.19 12.06 9.60
N TYR A 76 -5.97 11.06 9.17
CA TYR A 76 -7.03 11.24 8.15
C TYR A 76 -8.08 12.28 8.58
N ARG A 77 -8.44 12.31 9.87
CA ARG A 77 -9.31 13.33 10.46
C ARG A 77 -8.50 14.57 10.85
N LEU A 78 -8.69 15.64 10.10
CA LEU A 78 -7.94 16.90 10.28
C LEU A 78 -8.68 17.90 11.19
N LEU A 79 -9.03 17.46 12.40
CA LEU A 79 -9.72 18.27 13.41
C LEU A 79 -8.74 18.64 14.54
N VAL A 80 -8.68 19.92 14.90
CA VAL A 80 -7.97 20.42 16.09
C VAL A 80 -9.01 20.91 17.09
N GLU A 81 -9.22 20.13 18.15
CA GLU A 81 -10.17 20.48 19.21
C GLU A 81 -9.76 21.75 19.98
N ALA A 82 -10.74 22.42 20.58
CA ALA A 82 -10.50 23.62 21.40
C ALA A 82 -9.49 23.36 22.52
N GLY A 83 -8.45 24.20 22.63
CA GLY A 83 -7.39 24.07 23.63
C GLY A 83 -6.45 22.87 23.43
N LYS A 84 -6.55 22.14 22.32
CA LYS A 84 -5.73 20.94 22.04
C LYS A 84 -4.63 21.23 21.02
N THR A 85 -3.68 20.29 20.98
CA THR A 85 -2.61 20.23 19.98
C THR A 85 -2.84 19.04 19.05
N LEU A 86 -2.70 19.27 17.75
CA LEU A 86 -2.61 18.24 16.73
C LEU A 86 -1.17 18.13 16.21
N TYR A 87 -0.67 16.90 16.09
CA TYR A 87 0.56 16.61 15.37
C TYR A 87 0.21 16.17 13.96
N LEU A 88 0.34 17.10 13.01
CA LEU A 88 0.05 16.84 11.60
C LEU A 88 1.32 16.37 10.90
N LYS A 89 1.31 15.15 10.37
CA LYS A 89 2.36 14.62 9.50
C LYS A 89 2.00 14.89 8.04
N ILE A 90 2.90 15.54 7.31
CA ILE A 90 2.79 15.77 5.87
C ILE A 90 3.88 14.92 5.21
N TYR A 91 3.49 13.83 4.53
CA TYR A 91 4.44 12.95 3.84
C TYR A 91 4.82 13.62 2.52
N TYR A 92 5.97 14.30 2.50
CA TYR A 92 6.42 15.14 1.40
C TYR A 92 7.93 14.93 1.17
N PRO A 93 8.37 14.65 -0.07
CA PRO A 93 9.77 14.34 -0.39
C PRO A 93 10.65 15.61 -0.43
N TRP A 94 10.81 16.29 0.70
CA TRP A 94 11.64 17.51 0.80
C TRP A 94 13.13 17.24 0.52
N ASN A 95 13.85 18.18 -0.08
CA ASN A 95 15.28 18.09 -0.40
C ASN A 95 15.97 19.48 -0.49
N GLY A 96 16.20 20.12 0.65
CA GLY A 96 17.02 21.34 0.74
C GLY A 96 16.33 22.65 0.33
N GLU A 97 15.13 22.59 -0.25
CA GLU A 97 14.37 23.75 -0.67
C GLU A 97 13.73 24.50 0.50
N GLU A 98 13.41 25.78 0.29
CA GLU A 98 12.54 26.51 1.20
C GLU A 98 11.09 26.13 0.97
N LEU A 99 10.40 25.77 2.05
CA LEU A 99 9.03 25.30 2.01
C LEU A 99 8.12 26.30 2.71
N LYS A 100 7.19 26.87 1.95
CA LYS A 100 6.03 27.58 2.48
C LYS A 100 4.89 26.60 2.69
N ILE A 101 4.52 26.39 3.95
CA ILE A 101 3.47 25.47 4.36
C ILE A 101 2.25 26.30 4.79
N THR A 102 1.12 26.06 4.14
CA THR A 102 -0.15 26.74 4.43
C THR A 102 -1.19 25.72 4.85
N LEU A 103 -1.77 25.90 6.02
CA LEU A 103 -2.95 25.18 6.50
C LEU A 103 -4.18 26.07 6.24
N GLU A 104 -5.03 25.64 5.32
CA GLU A 104 -6.34 26.26 5.10
C GLU A 104 -7.36 25.58 6.01
N THR A 105 -8.11 26.38 6.74
CA THR A 105 -9.08 25.92 7.73
C THR A 105 -10.43 26.55 7.47
N ASN A 106 -11.48 25.97 8.06
CA ASN A 106 -12.83 26.53 8.05
C ASN A 106 -12.94 27.92 8.70
N LYS A 107 -11.87 28.43 9.33
CA LYS A 107 -11.83 29.72 10.04
C LYS A 107 -10.68 30.63 9.60
N GLY A 108 -10.05 30.35 8.46
CA GLY A 108 -8.94 31.16 7.93
C GLY A 108 -7.70 30.35 7.57
N LYS A 109 -6.55 31.03 7.44
CA LYS A 109 -5.27 30.40 7.06
C LYS A 109 -4.19 30.55 8.12
N ALA A 110 -3.37 29.51 8.30
CA ALA A 110 -2.13 29.56 9.06
C ALA A 110 -0.96 29.20 8.13
N GLU A 111 0.12 29.99 8.18
CA GLU A 111 1.28 29.82 7.29
C GLU A 111 2.58 29.80 8.08
N VAL A 112 3.53 29.00 7.62
CA VAL A 112 4.90 28.96 8.13
C VAL A 112 5.86 28.69 6.97
N SER A 113 7.05 29.30 7.01
CA SER A 113 8.12 29.01 6.06
C SER A 113 9.31 28.40 6.79
N LYS A 114 9.88 27.33 6.24
CA LYS A 114 11.04 26.65 6.81
C LYS A 114 11.90 26.04 5.70
N LYS A 115 13.22 26.21 5.79
CA LYS A 115 14.18 25.55 4.90
C LYS A 115 14.33 24.08 5.29
N ALA A 116 14.08 23.18 4.32
CA ALA A 116 14.33 21.76 4.48
C ALA A 116 15.85 21.47 4.50
N PRO A 117 16.30 20.43 5.22
CA PRO A 117 17.66 19.94 5.07
C PRO A 117 17.83 19.29 3.70
N SER A 118 19.05 19.29 3.18
CA SER A 118 19.41 18.51 1.99
C SER A 118 19.33 17.02 2.28
N PHE A 119 18.96 16.23 1.28
CA PHE A 119 18.77 14.80 1.41
C PHE A 119 19.51 14.07 0.29
N LYS A 120 20.47 13.21 0.67
CA LYS A 120 21.29 12.44 -0.28
C LYS A 120 21.36 10.95 0.05
N SER A 121 21.12 10.60 1.32
CA SER A 121 21.24 9.24 1.80
C SER A 121 20.31 8.99 2.98
N VAL A 122 20.02 7.72 3.21
CA VAL A 122 19.28 7.23 4.39
C VAL A 122 20.22 6.38 5.22
N SER A 123 20.39 6.74 6.48
CA SER A 123 20.94 5.84 7.48
C SER A 123 19.82 4.94 7.98
N LEU A 124 19.92 3.64 7.73
CA LEU A 124 18.93 2.65 8.11
C LEU A 124 19.52 1.68 9.12
N THR A 125 19.00 1.66 10.34
CA THR A 125 19.33 0.64 11.33
C THR A 125 18.26 -0.45 11.32
N VAL A 126 18.68 -1.69 11.14
CA VAL A 126 17.84 -2.88 11.23
C VAL A 126 18.17 -3.58 12.53
N VAL A 127 17.15 -3.79 13.37
CA VAL A 127 17.28 -4.44 14.68
C VAL A 127 16.49 -5.74 14.64
N ASN A 128 17.11 -6.82 15.09
CA ASN A 128 16.43 -8.06 15.40
C ASN A 128 16.11 -8.10 16.89
N GLU A 129 14.87 -7.80 17.28
CA GLU A 129 14.42 -7.83 18.69
C GLU A 129 14.12 -9.25 19.19
N GLY A 130 14.19 -10.26 18.32
CA GLY A 130 13.95 -11.66 18.66
C GLY A 130 15.23 -12.40 19.05
N SER A 131 15.07 -13.54 19.71
CA SER A 131 16.19 -14.43 20.10
C SER A 131 16.75 -15.27 18.95
N SER A 132 16.00 -15.43 17.87
CA SER A 132 16.35 -16.29 16.73
C SER A 132 17.10 -15.52 15.65
N LYS A 133 18.00 -16.18 14.92
CA LYS A 133 18.68 -15.59 13.75
C LYS A 133 17.67 -15.27 12.66
N VAL A 134 17.77 -14.08 12.07
CA VAL A 134 17.08 -13.71 10.83
C VAL A 134 18.09 -13.71 9.69
N ASP A 135 17.73 -14.35 8.58
CA ASP A 135 18.44 -14.25 7.31
C ASP A 135 17.42 -14.18 6.17
N THR A 136 17.20 -12.96 5.67
CA THR A 136 16.10 -12.67 4.75
C THR A 136 16.42 -11.49 3.84
N VAL A 137 15.68 -11.39 2.74
CA VAL A 137 15.74 -10.23 1.85
C VAL A 137 14.71 -9.21 2.32
N VAL A 138 15.19 -8.07 2.81
CA VAL A 138 14.35 -6.92 3.14
C VAL A 138 14.11 -6.08 1.89
N SER A 139 12.94 -5.45 1.78
CA SER A 139 12.53 -4.65 0.61
C SER A 139 11.93 -3.33 1.06
N TYR A 140 12.64 -2.22 0.91
CA TYR A 140 12.20 -0.90 1.36
C TYR A 140 11.62 -0.08 0.23
N GLU A 141 10.46 0.50 0.46
CA GLU A 141 9.87 1.46 -0.45
C GLU A 141 10.33 2.89 -0.14
N LEU A 142 10.78 3.60 -1.18
CA LEU A 142 11.32 4.96 -1.16
C LEU A 142 10.52 5.89 -2.09
N PHE A 143 10.47 7.18 -1.74
CA PHE A 143 9.74 8.23 -2.48
C PHE A 143 10.64 9.42 -2.79
N PHE A 144 10.46 10.00 -3.97
CA PHE A 144 11.33 11.06 -4.51
C PHE A 144 10.54 12.25 -5.06
N ALA A 145 11.09 13.46 -4.90
CA ALA A 145 10.55 14.64 -5.53
C ALA A 145 10.81 14.65 -7.05
N PRO A 146 9.98 15.35 -7.84
CA PRO A 146 10.26 15.57 -9.25
C PRO A 146 11.69 16.12 -9.45
N GLY A 147 12.43 15.49 -10.36
CA GLY A 147 13.82 15.85 -10.71
C GLY A 147 14.89 15.41 -9.70
N GLU A 148 14.53 14.86 -8.53
CA GLU A 148 15.50 14.46 -7.49
C GLU A 148 16.38 13.30 -7.95
N LEU A 149 15.77 12.28 -8.54
CA LEU A 149 16.46 11.06 -8.96
C LEU A 149 16.12 10.74 -10.42
N LYS A 150 17.04 11.00 -11.34
CA LYS A 150 16.81 10.82 -12.79
C LYS A 150 16.78 9.35 -13.25
N LYS A 151 17.48 8.47 -12.54
CA LYS A 151 17.57 7.03 -12.81
C LYS A 151 17.48 6.29 -11.48
N PRO A 152 16.96 5.05 -11.44
CA PRO A 152 16.79 4.27 -10.20
C PRO A 152 18.13 3.70 -9.69
N LEU A 153 19.15 4.55 -9.56
CA LEU A 153 20.48 4.20 -9.09
C LEU A 153 20.50 4.40 -7.57
N ILE A 154 20.46 3.28 -6.84
CA ILE A 154 20.47 3.26 -5.39
C ILE A 154 21.47 2.20 -4.95
N LYS A 155 22.47 2.64 -4.19
CA LYS A 155 23.55 1.80 -3.64
C LYS A 155 23.34 1.61 -2.15
N VAL A 156 23.76 0.46 -1.62
CA VAL A 156 23.72 0.17 -0.17
C VAL A 156 25.12 -0.11 0.33
N LEU A 157 25.53 0.57 1.39
CA LEU A 157 26.78 0.30 2.12
C LEU A 157 26.44 -0.27 3.49
N ASN A 158 27.24 -1.21 3.98
CA ASN A 158 27.17 -1.69 5.36
C ASN A 158 27.93 -0.75 6.32
N GLU A 159 28.02 -1.12 7.59
CA GLU A 159 28.68 -0.35 8.66
C GLU A 159 30.17 -0.14 8.39
N GLU A 160 30.82 -1.09 7.70
CA GLU A 160 32.23 -0.99 7.31
C GLU A 160 32.45 -0.16 6.02
N GLY A 161 31.39 0.42 5.45
CA GLY A 161 31.44 1.18 4.19
C GLY A 161 31.58 0.31 2.94
N SER A 162 31.49 -1.01 3.08
CA SER A 162 31.53 -1.96 1.97
C SER A 162 30.17 -2.05 1.29
N GLU A 163 30.18 -2.09 -0.04
CA GLU A 163 28.94 -2.21 -0.79
C GLU A 163 28.26 -3.57 -0.58
N VAL A 164 26.96 -3.55 -0.35
CA VAL A 164 26.09 -4.71 -0.20
C VAL A 164 25.35 -4.92 -1.51
N LEU A 165 25.21 -6.18 -1.93
CA LEU A 165 24.43 -6.54 -3.09
C LEU A 165 22.97 -6.08 -2.90
N SER A 166 22.49 -5.25 -3.81
CA SER A 166 21.12 -4.73 -3.80
C SER A 166 20.44 -4.89 -5.16
N GLN A 167 19.11 -4.82 -5.15
CA GLN A 167 18.27 -4.80 -6.34
C GLN A 167 17.25 -3.68 -6.21
N VAL A 168 17.16 -2.80 -7.21
CA VAL A 168 16.10 -1.80 -7.31
C VAL A 168 15.06 -2.31 -8.29
N TRP A 169 13.78 -2.25 -7.91
CA TRP A 169 12.65 -2.66 -8.73
C TRP A 169 11.40 -1.86 -8.39
N GLY A 170 10.33 -2.07 -9.13
CA GLY A 170 9.05 -1.43 -8.80
C GLY A 170 9.06 0.06 -9.08
N VAL A 171 9.75 0.50 -10.12
CA VAL A 171 9.96 1.94 -10.36
C VAL A 171 8.71 2.56 -10.98
N THR A 172 8.23 3.65 -10.39
CA THR A 172 7.27 4.56 -11.04
C THR A 172 7.92 5.90 -11.34
N LEU A 173 7.48 6.56 -12.40
CA LEU A 173 8.07 7.81 -12.88
C LEU A 173 7.08 8.98 -12.77
N HIS A 174 7.60 10.15 -12.44
CA HIS A 174 6.95 11.45 -12.65
C HIS A 174 6.79 11.74 -14.16
N ASP A 175 5.99 12.75 -14.49
CA ASP A 175 5.76 13.16 -15.88
C ASP A 175 7.04 13.68 -16.56
N ASP A 176 8.01 14.17 -15.78
CA ASP A 176 9.33 14.60 -16.25
C ASP A 176 10.32 13.44 -16.48
N GLY A 177 9.89 12.20 -16.24
CA GLY A 177 10.69 10.98 -16.38
C GLY A 177 11.62 10.68 -15.19
N SER A 178 11.64 11.51 -14.15
CA SER A 178 12.37 11.21 -12.91
C SER A 178 11.65 10.14 -12.09
N VAL A 179 12.40 9.43 -11.25
CA VAL A 179 11.86 8.42 -10.35
C VAL A 179 10.94 9.09 -9.34
N GLU A 180 9.74 8.54 -9.16
CA GLU A 180 8.77 8.96 -8.16
C GLU A 180 8.78 8.03 -6.96
N THR A 181 8.75 6.72 -7.22
CA THR A 181 8.84 5.67 -6.19
C THR A 181 9.70 4.52 -6.69
N ALA A 182 10.37 3.82 -5.76
CA ALA A 182 11.11 2.61 -6.05
C ALA A 182 11.16 1.70 -4.83
N VAL A 183 11.37 0.40 -5.05
CA VAL A 183 11.66 -0.57 -4.00
C VAL A 183 13.13 -0.96 -4.07
N LEU A 184 13.81 -0.92 -2.93
CA LEU A 184 15.18 -1.35 -2.75
C LEU A 184 15.20 -2.65 -1.95
N SER A 185 15.70 -3.72 -2.54
CA SER A 185 15.87 -5.01 -1.88
C SER A 185 17.33 -5.34 -1.64
N PHE A 186 17.65 -5.84 -0.44
CA PHE A 186 18.97 -6.37 -0.10
C PHE A 186 18.86 -7.39 1.04
N ARG A 187 19.86 -8.24 1.19
CA ARG A 187 19.86 -9.29 2.22
C ARG A 187 20.35 -8.75 3.55
N VAL A 188 19.65 -9.10 4.62
CA VAL A 188 20.03 -8.83 6.01
C VAL A 188 20.16 -10.15 6.75
N SER A 189 21.29 -10.34 7.41
CA SER A 189 21.55 -11.47 8.31
C SER A 189 21.94 -10.96 9.69
N LEU A 190 21.09 -11.20 10.68
CA LEU A 190 21.21 -10.77 12.07
C LEU A 190 21.05 -11.97 13.00
N LYS A 191 21.96 -12.13 13.96
CA LYS A 191 21.79 -13.00 15.13
C LYS A 191 20.66 -12.44 16.01
N GLY A 192 20.22 -13.24 16.99
CA GLY A 192 19.24 -12.79 17.96
C GLY A 192 19.74 -11.56 18.73
N TYR A 193 18.87 -10.56 18.93
CA TYR A 193 19.17 -9.30 19.61
C TYR A 193 20.28 -8.44 18.98
N GLU A 194 20.64 -8.71 17.71
CA GLU A 194 21.65 -7.94 16.97
C GLU A 194 21.00 -6.76 16.22
N SER A 195 21.75 -5.68 16.07
CA SER A 195 21.43 -4.56 15.18
C SER A 195 22.55 -4.32 14.17
N LYS A 196 22.20 -3.94 12.94
CA LYS A 196 23.15 -3.46 11.92
C LYS A 196 22.64 -2.19 11.25
N SER A 197 23.55 -1.27 11.00
CA SER A 197 23.29 -0.07 10.21
C SER A 197 23.72 -0.22 8.75
N PHE A 198 22.97 0.42 7.87
CA PHE A 198 23.21 0.48 6.44
C PHE A 198 23.08 1.93 5.99
N LEU A 199 23.92 2.33 5.04
CA LEU A 199 23.80 3.61 4.35
C LEU A 199 23.26 3.38 2.95
N ILE A 200 22.03 3.86 2.70
CA ILE A 200 21.40 3.84 1.38
C ILE A 200 21.77 5.16 0.69
N VAL A 201 22.54 5.08 -0.39
CA VAL A 201 23.04 6.22 -1.15
C VAL A 201 22.22 6.37 -2.42
N LEU A 202 21.71 7.57 -2.66
CA LEU A 202 20.80 7.88 -3.77
C LEU A 202 21.55 8.52 -4.94
N GLY A 203 21.24 8.12 -6.17
CA GLY A 203 21.81 8.69 -7.39
C GLY A 203 23.17 8.11 -7.80
N GLU A 204 23.69 7.14 -7.04
CA GLU A 204 24.94 6.45 -7.34
C GLU A 204 24.65 5.02 -7.79
N ALA A 205 25.28 4.59 -8.89
CA ALA A 205 25.16 3.22 -9.36
C ALA A 205 25.89 2.26 -8.39
N PRO A 206 25.29 1.09 -8.08
CA PRO A 206 26.02 0.04 -7.37
C PRO A 206 27.17 -0.48 -8.24
N SER A 207 28.33 -0.70 -7.63
CA SER A 207 29.47 -1.41 -8.23
C SER A 207 29.27 -2.93 -8.23
N LYS A 208 28.44 -3.45 -7.31
CA LYS A 208 28.03 -4.84 -7.23
C LYS A 208 26.64 -5.00 -7.85
N VAL A 209 26.60 -5.40 -9.11
CA VAL A 209 25.36 -5.79 -9.78
C VAL A 209 25.25 -7.31 -9.75
N GLY A 210 24.19 -7.81 -9.15
CA GLY A 210 23.90 -9.25 -9.15
C GLY A 210 23.04 -9.61 -10.34
N GLU A 211 23.27 -10.79 -10.88
CA GLU A 211 22.42 -11.36 -11.91
C GLU A 211 21.41 -12.32 -11.28
N LYS A 212 20.29 -12.52 -11.97
CA LYS A 212 19.34 -13.57 -11.64
C LYS A 212 20.05 -14.94 -11.63
N PRO A 213 19.87 -15.77 -10.59
CA PRO A 213 20.47 -17.10 -10.55
C PRO A 213 20.07 -17.96 -11.77
N SER A 214 21.00 -18.77 -12.27
CA SER A 214 20.75 -19.64 -13.44
C SER A 214 19.69 -20.72 -13.20
N THR A 215 19.39 -21.03 -11.94
CA THR A 215 18.30 -21.93 -11.53
C THR A 215 16.91 -21.32 -11.70
N VAL A 216 16.81 -19.99 -11.88
CA VAL A 216 15.54 -19.29 -12.04
C VAL A 216 15.20 -19.16 -13.53
N THR A 217 14.12 -19.81 -13.92
CA THR A 217 13.62 -19.82 -15.30
C THR A 217 12.63 -18.69 -15.49
N VAL A 218 12.81 -17.94 -16.58
CA VAL A 218 11.84 -16.95 -17.09
C VAL A 218 11.55 -17.34 -18.53
N GLU A 219 10.30 -17.65 -18.83
CA GLU A 219 9.84 -18.05 -20.15
C GLU A 219 8.70 -17.14 -20.57
N SER A 220 8.84 -16.45 -21.70
CA SER A 220 7.79 -15.61 -22.24
C SER A 220 7.40 -16.09 -23.63
N LYS A 221 6.10 -16.30 -23.83
CA LYS A 221 5.48 -16.58 -25.11
C LYS A 221 4.52 -15.44 -25.43
N GLU A 222 4.88 -14.64 -26.43
CA GLU A 222 4.17 -13.41 -26.79
C GLU A 222 2.66 -13.65 -26.90
N LYS A 223 1.85 -12.80 -26.22
CA LYS A 223 0.38 -12.87 -26.18
C LYS A 223 -0.22 -14.16 -25.59
N GLU A 224 0.59 -15.09 -25.10
CA GLU A 224 0.10 -16.29 -24.44
C GLU A 224 0.38 -16.26 -22.93
N TYR A 225 1.64 -16.28 -22.52
CA TYR A 225 2.00 -16.25 -21.11
C TYR A 225 3.42 -15.74 -20.85
N THR A 226 3.64 -15.30 -19.62
CA THR A 226 4.96 -15.18 -19.00
C THR A 226 5.00 -16.11 -17.79
N LEU A 227 6.01 -16.96 -17.71
CA LEU A 227 6.22 -17.92 -16.62
C LEU A 227 7.53 -17.58 -15.91
N ILE A 228 7.47 -17.53 -14.58
CA ILE A 228 8.63 -17.38 -13.71
C ILE A 228 8.66 -18.57 -12.77
N SER A 229 9.78 -19.29 -12.70
CA SER A 229 9.95 -20.42 -11.79
C SER A 229 11.32 -20.40 -11.13
N ASN A 230 11.37 -20.58 -9.81
CA ASN A 230 12.61 -20.78 -9.06
C ASN A 230 12.82 -22.26 -8.66
N GLY A 231 12.03 -23.18 -9.20
CA GLY A 231 12.03 -24.61 -8.85
C GLY A 231 11.16 -24.98 -7.64
N LEU A 232 10.87 -24.04 -6.74
CA LEU A 232 9.99 -24.22 -5.57
C LEU A 232 8.61 -23.59 -5.79
N LEU A 233 8.59 -22.39 -6.36
CA LEU A 233 7.42 -21.63 -6.77
C LEU A 233 7.48 -21.41 -8.28
N THR A 234 6.35 -21.66 -8.93
CA THR A 234 6.07 -21.28 -10.30
C THR A 234 4.89 -20.32 -10.31
N VAL A 235 5.06 -19.21 -10.99
CA VAL A 235 4.01 -18.24 -11.27
C VAL A 235 3.88 -18.09 -12.78
N ARG A 236 2.67 -18.25 -13.31
CA ARG A 236 2.38 -17.99 -14.72
C ARG A 236 1.34 -16.91 -14.85
N PHE A 237 1.68 -15.91 -15.63
CA PHE A 237 0.85 -14.78 -16.02
C PHE A 237 0.33 -15.04 -17.42
N ASN A 238 -0.98 -15.00 -17.59
CA ASN A 238 -1.65 -15.21 -18.86
C ASN A 238 -1.75 -13.87 -19.61
N GLU A 239 -0.94 -13.70 -20.65
CA GLU A 239 -0.84 -12.44 -21.40
C GLU A 239 -2.13 -12.16 -22.20
N ALA A 240 -2.80 -13.21 -22.69
CA ALA A 240 -4.11 -13.07 -23.33
C ALA A 240 -5.18 -12.54 -22.37
N MET A 241 -4.92 -12.62 -21.06
CA MET A 241 -5.79 -12.19 -19.98
C MET A 241 -5.20 -11.00 -19.21
N SER A 242 -4.44 -10.15 -19.91
CA SER A 242 -3.83 -8.94 -19.34
C SER A 242 -2.93 -9.25 -18.14
N GLY A 243 -2.20 -10.35 -18.19
CA GLY A 243 -1.28 -10.77 -17.15
C GLY A 243 -1.93 -11.34 -15.89
N ALA A 244 -3.15 -11.89 -15.97
CA ALA A 244 -3.77 -12.55 -14.82
C ALA A 244 -2.97 -13.79 -14.42
N ILE A 245 -2.84 -14.07 -13.12
CA ILE A 245 -2.17 -15.28 -12.65
C ILE A 245 -3.09 -16.49 -12.91
N ASP A 246 -2.62 -17.45 -13.70
CA ASP A 246 -3.32 -18.71 -13.97
C ASP A 246 -2.53 -19.96 -13.53
N TYR A 247 -1.30 -19.73 -13.04
CA TYR A 247 -0.53 -20.70 -12.27
C TYR A 247 0.12 -20.04 -11.07
N PHE A 248 -0.08 -20.60 -9.88
CA PHE A 248 0.67 -20.23 -8.67
C PHE A 248 0.80 -21.48 -7.80
N GLY A 249 2.03 -21.85 -7.46
CA GLY A 249 2.31 -22.99 -6.59
C GLY A 249 3.54 -23.75 -7.04
N SER A 250 3.65 -25.01 -6.65
CA SER A 250 4.77 -25.88 -7.00
C SER A 250 4.49 -26.69 -8.27
N SER A 251 5.39 -27.60 -8.64
CA SER A 251 5.14 -28.60 -9.69
C SER A 251 4.02 -29.60 -9.32
N GLN A 252 3.69 -29.73 -8.03
CA GLN A 252 2.69 -30.67 -7.52
C GLN A 252 1.31 -30.03 -7.37
N VAL A 253 1.27 -28.74 -7.01
CA VAL A 253 0.02 -28.03 -6.70
C VAL A 253 -0.02 -26.71 -7.47
N ASN A 254 -1.13 -26.48 -8.17
CA ASN A 254 -1.47 -25.19 -8.75
C ASN A 254 -2.73 -24.64 -8.07
N TYR A 255 -2.54 -23.63 -7.22
CA TYR A 255 -3.62 -22.94 -6.52
C TYR A 255 -4.47 -22.07 -7.45
N ALA A 256 -3.97 -21.77 -8.66
CA ALA A 256 -4.56 -20.84 -9.60
C ALA A 256 -5.40 -21.45 -10.73
N LYS A 257 -5.74 -22.75 -10.71
CA LYS A 257 -6.49 -23.40 -11.82
C LYS A 257 -7.84 -22.72 -12.09
N ILE A 258 -7.86 -21.85 -13.09
CA ILE A 258 -9.00 -21.03 -13.56
C ILE A 258 -10.05 -21.91 -14.26
N TYR A 259 -11.33 -21.73 -13.91
CA TYR A 259 -12.47 -22.09 -14.77
C TYR A 259 -12.85 -20.90 -15.65
N ARG A 260 -12.81 -21.09 -16.98
CA ARG A 260 -13.62 -20.32 -17.93
C ARG A 260 -14.89 -21.13 -18.15
N PRO A 261 -16.10 -20.66 -17.81
CA PRO A 261 -17.28 -21.35 -18.26
C PRO A 261 -17.35 -21.20 -19.78
N PRO A 262 -17.83 -22.24 -20.46
CA PRO A 262 -18.13 -22.17 -21.87
C PRO A 262 -18.96 -20.91 -22.15
N ASN A 263 -18.57 -20.12 -23.15
CA ASN A 263 -19.26 -18.89 -23.61
C ASN A 263 -19.05 -17.61 -22.80
N ALA A 264 -18.15 -17.59 -21.81
CA ALA A 264 -17.73 -16.33 -21.20
C ALA A 264 -16.84 -15.51 -22.16
N THR A 265 -17.39 -14.37 -22.62
CA THR A 265 -16.69 -13.33 -23.39
C THR A 265 -15.95 -12.33 -22.50
N LEU A 266 -16.03 -12.49 -21.17
CA LEU A 266 -15.35 -11.64 -20.18
C LEU A 266 -14.36 -12.46 -19.37
N SER A 267 -13.17 -11.93 -19.30
CA SER A 267 -11.91 -12.60 -18.99
C SER A 267 -11.29 -12.00 -17.72
N GLY A 268 -11.15 -12.76 -16.64
CA GLY A 268 -10.21 -12.37 -15.57
C GLY A 268 -10.63 -12.63 -14.13
N LEU A 269 -11.12 -13.83 -13.79
CA LEU A 269 -11.49 -14.15 -12.42
C LEU A 269 -10.70 -15.38 -11.93
N VAL A 270 -10.25 -15.30 -10.67
CA VAL A 270 -10.04 -16.41 -9.72
C VAL A 270 -8.62 -16.94 -9.45
N PHE A 271 -7.55 -16.17 -9.63
CA PHE A 271 -6.43 -16.34 -8.71
C PHE A 271 -5.72 -15.03 -8.50
N TRP A 272 -5.76 -14.57 -7.25
CA TRP A 272 -5.21 -13.29 -6.83
C TRP A 272 -5.64 -12.10 -7.71
N HIS A 273 -6.77 -11.51 -7.35
CA HIS A 273 -7.24 -10.32 -8.01
C HIS A 273 -6.42 -9.17 -7.41
N GLY A 274 -5.41 -8.69 -8.13
CA GLY A 274 -4.76 -7.45 -7.72
C GLY A 274 -5.77 -6.29 -7.68
N MET A 275 -5.36 -5.16 -7.12
CA MET A 275 -6.22 -4.09 -6.58
C MET A 275 -7.11 -3.40 -7.62
N LEU A 276 -7.10 -3.76 -8.90
CA LEU A 276 -7.89 -3.03 -9.92
C LEU A 276 -9.17 -3.73 -10.33
N CYS A 277 -9.24 -5.05 -10.28
CA CYS A 277 -10.41 -5.82 -10.71
C CYS A 277 -11.69 -5.53 -9.92
N SER A 278 -11.56 -4.95 -8.72
CA SER A 278 -12.64 -4.62 -7.79
C SER A 278 -12.96 -3.12 -7.71
N CYS A 279 -12.21 -2.23 -8.36
CA CYS A 279 -11.91 -0.94 -7.69
C CYS A 279 -12.11 0.35 -8.48
N LEU A 280 -12.63 0.35 -9.70
CA LEU A 280 -12.84 1.62 -10.41
C LEU A 280 -14.12 1.52 -11.21
N GLU A 281 -15.20 1.98 -10.57
CA GLU A 281 -16.49 2.21 -11.22
C GLU A 281 -16.60 3.68 -11.61
N GLN A 282 -16.75 3.96 -12.91
CA GLN A 282 -17.00 5.30 -13.45
C GLN A 282 -18.32 5.27 -14.25
N ASP A 283 -19.37 5.96 -13.84
CA ASP A 283 -20.65 5.94 -14.59
C ASP A 283 -21.31 4.53 -14.69
N GLY A 284 -21.24 3.73 -13.63
CA GLY A 284 -22.05 2.49 -13.55
C GLY A 284 -21.47 1.23 -14.20
N ARG A 285 -20.18 1.19 -14.58
CA ARG A 285 -19.53 -0.04 -15.08
C ARG A 285 -18.27 -0.39 -14.26
N LEU A 286 -17.90 -1.66 -14.19
CA LEU A 286 -16.66 -2.12 -13.52
C LEU A 286 -15.53 -2.13 -14.55
N TYR A 287 -14.56 -1.21 -14.47
CA TYR A 287 -13.74 -0.86 -15.65
C TYR A 287 -12.37 -1.52 -15.77
N ALA A 288 -11.70 -1.93 -14.70
CA ALA A 288 -10.30 -2.32 -14.84
C ALA A 288 -10.10 -3.56 -15.72
N ILE A 289 -10.87 -4.63 -15.50
CA ILE A 289 -10.76 -5.90 -16.24
C ILE A 289 -10.96 -5.69 -17.76
N LEU A 290 -11.74 -4.68 -18.16
CA LEU A 290 -12.16 -4.47 -19.54
C LEU A 290 -11.15 -3.67 -20.38
N MET A 291 -10.16 -3.01 -19.77
CA MET A 291 -9.30 -2.05 -20.49
C MET A 291 -7.95 -2.61 -20.96
N GLY A 292 -7.59 -3.81 -20.53
CA GLY A 292 -6.26 -4.36 -20.77
C GLY A 292 -5.20 -3.72 -19.87
N ALA A 293 -4.12 -4.45 -19.62
CA ALA A 293 -2.94 -3.96 -18.91
C ALA A 293 -1.72 -4.07 -19.82
N ASP A 294 -0.82 -3.11 -19.74
CA ASP A 294 0.52 -3.27 -20.31
C ASP A 294 1.32 -4.17 -19.38
N THR A 295 1.92 -5.22 -19.92
CA THR A 295 2.63 -6.24 -19.15
C THR A 295 4.07 -6.37 -19.61
N TYR A 296 4.98 -6.54 -18.66
CA TYR A 296 6.42 -6.70 -18.93
C TYR A 296 7.19 -7.18 -17.69
N ILE A 297 8.41 -7.66 -17.91
CA ILE A 297 9.39 -7.90 -16.84
C ILE A 297 10.13 -6.59 -16.55
N ASP A 298 10.01 -6.10 -15.31
CA ASP A 298 10.65 -4.87 -14.83
C ASP A 298 12.11 -5.10 -14.42
N SER A 299 12.39 -6.25 -13.80
CA SER A 299 13.77 -6.63 -13.47
C SER A 299 13.95 -8.14 -13.35
N GLU A 300 15.12 -8.63 -13.76
CA GLU A 300 15.64 -9.98 -13.49
C GLU A 300 16.88 -9.86 -12.62
N GLY A 301 16.68 -9.70 -11.31
CA GLY A 301 17.76 -9.45 -10.36
C GLY A 301 18.12 -10.64 -9.49
N PRO A 302 19.10 -10.47 -8.59
CA PRO A 302 19.63 -11.56 -7.77
C PRO A 302 18.63 -12.07 -6.73
N PHE A 303 17.68 -11.23 -6.29
CA PHE A 303 16.72 -11.58 -5.25
C PHE A 303 15.32 -11.85 -5.79
N PHE A 304 14.94 -11.14 -6.86
CA PHE A 304 13.61 -11.24 -7.44
C PHE A 304 13.63 -11.16 -8.97
N VAL A 305 12.71 -11.87 -9.60
CA VAL A 305 12.23 -11.53 -10.95
C VAL A 305 10.90 -10.81 -10.78
N VAL A 306 10.77 -9.63 -11.39
CA VAL A 306 9.64 -8.73 -11.17
C VAL A 306 8.81 -8.60 -12.44
N TYR A 307 7.60 -9.15 -12.39
CA TYR A 307 6.58 -8.96 -13.43
C TYR A 307 5.70 -7.77 -13.10
N VAL A 308 5.26 -7.03 -14.12
CA VAL A 308 4.45 -5.82 -13.97
C VAL A 308 3.19 -5.89 -14.78
N ARG A 309 2.11 -5.38 -14.19
CA ARG A 309 0.90 -4.99 -14.90
C ARG A 309 0.65 -3.50 -14.66
N LYS A 310 0.63 -2.73 -15.73
CA LYS A 310 0.35 -1.30 -15.72
C LYS A 310 -1.02 -1.06 -16.33
N TRP A 311 -1.83 -0.30 -15.61
CA TRP A 311 -3.21 -0.05 -15.96
C TRP A 311 -3.46 1.43 -16.16
N LYS A 312 -4.12 1.78 -17.26
CA LYS A 312 -4.60 3.13 -17.51
C LYS A 312 -6.01 3.27 -16.95
N LEU A 313 -6.16 4.07 -15.91
CA LEU A 313 -7.42 4.26 -15.19
C LEU A 313 -8.27 5.38 -15.81
N ARG A 314 -8.27 5.49 -17.16
CA ARG A 314 -8.89 6.58 -17.92
C ARG A 314 -8.50 7.97 -17.38
N GLU A 315 -9.46 8.67 -16.77
CA GLU A 315 -9.32 10.01 -16.21
C GLU A 315 -8.94 10.01 -14.73
N LEU A 316 -8.92 8.84 -14.08
CA LEU A 316 -8.59 8.69 -12.65
C LEU A 316 -7.08 8.56 -12.42
N GLY A 317 -6.31 8.17 -13.44
CA GLY A 317 -4.85 8.15 -13.42
C GLY A 317 -4.24 6.82 -13.88
N LEU A 318 -3.24 6.33 -13.16
CA LEU A 318 -2.54 5.08 -13.46
C LEU A 318 -2.49 4.17 -12.22
N ALA A 319 -2.38 2.88 -12.44
CA ALA A 319 -2.03 1.96 -11.38
C ALA A 319 -1.09 0.86 -11.87
N TYR A 320 -0.30 0.34 -10.93
CA TYR A 320 0.76 -0.62 -11.18
C TYR A 320 0.63 -1.77 -10.17
N GLU A 321 0.73 -2.98 -10.68
CA GLU A 321 0.85 -4.22 -9.91
C GLU A 321 2.22 -4.81 -10.21
N PHE A 322 3.08 -4.89 -9.19
CA PHE A 322 4.40 -5.48 -9.27
C PHE A 322 4.42 -6.81 -8.52
N TYR A 323 4.89 -7.85 -9.19
CA TYR A 323 4.97 -9.22 -8.68
C TYR A 323 6.44 -9.64 -8.64
N ALA A 324 7.09 -9.41 -7.51
CA ALA A 324 8.48 -9.77 -7.29
C ALA A 324 8.57 -11.22 -6.79
N VAL A 325 8.73 -12.16 -7.72
CA VAL A 325 8.87 -13.60 -7.43
C VAL A 325 10.27 -13.85 -6.88
N SER A 326 10.36 -14.43 -5.68
CA SER A 326 11.64 -14.73 -5.04
C SER A 326 12.48 -15.67 -5.89
N THR A 327 13.79 -15.47 -5.89
CA THR A 327 14.76 -16.37 -6.56
C THR A 327 15.12 -17.59 -5.72
N GLU A 328 14.75 -17.63 -4.43
CA GLU A 328 15.24 -18.64 -3.47
C GLU A 328 14.15 -19.34 -2.64
N LYS A 329 12.98 -18.71 -2.43
CA LYS A 329 11.94 -19.21 -1.51
C LYS A 329 10.57 -19.26 -2.18
N PRO A 330 9.61 -20.03 -1.67
CA PRO A 330 8.29 -20.17 -2.28
C PRO A 330 7.33 -19.01 -1.97
N TYR A 331 7.79 -17.77 -2.16
CA TYR A 331 6.97 -16.57 -1.98
C TYR A 331 7.21 -15.54 -3.08
N MET A 332 6.26 -14.61 -3.18
CA MET A 332 6.42 -13.38 -3.94
C MET A 332 6.08 -12.16 -3.08
N ILE A 333 6.72 -11.03 -3.38
CA ILE A 333 6.28 -9.72 -2.87
C ILE A 333 5.37 -9.10 -3.89
N TYR A 334 4.17 -8.73 -3.45
CA TYR A 334 3.27 -7.91 -4.22
C TYR A 334 3.33 -6.49 -3.78
N ARG A 335 3.52 -5.59 -4.74
CA ARG A 335 3.38 -4.17 -4.52
C ARG A 335 2.34 -3.59 -5.45
N PHE A 336 1.41 -2.86 -4.88
CA PHE A 336 0.44 -2.09 -5.64
C PHE A 336 0.70 -0.60 -5.49
N VAL A 337 0.69 0.13 -6.61
CA VAL A 337 0.81 1.59 -6.64
C VAL A 337 -0.35 2.19 -7.42
N ILE A 338 -1.00 3.22 -6.87
CA ILE A 338 -1.96 4.04 -7.60
C ILE A 338 -1.48 5.48 -7.65
N LYS A 339 -1.46 6.02 -8.87
CA LYS A 339 -1.22 7.42 -9.19
C LYS A 339 -2.56 8.07 -9.53
N ALA A 340 -3.24 8.59 -8.52
CA ALA A 340 -4.52 9.24 -8.69
C ALA A 340 -4.34 10.68 -9.21
N VAL A 341 -5.04 11.05 -10.28
CA VAL A 341 -5.09 12.44 -10.78
C VAL A 341 -6.43 13.12 -10.47
N ARG A 342 -7.42 12.33 -10.02
CA ARG A 342 -8.72 12.79 -9.53
C ARG A 342 -9.08 12.03 -8.26
N ASP A 343 -10.08 12.53 -7.53
CA ASP A 343 -10.63 11.83 -6.38
C ASP A 343 -11.17 10.45 -6.80
N ILE A 344 -10.72 9.41 -6.10
CA ILE A 344 -11.23 8.04 -6.19
C ILE A 344 -11.93 7.76 -4.86
N THR A 345 -13.24 7.57 -4.90
CA THR A 345 -14.05 7.35 -3.69
C THR A 345 -14.40 5.89 -3.54
N GLY A 346 -14.22 5.38 -2.33
CA GLY A 346 -14.67 4.07 -1.89
C GLY A 346 -15.60 4.23 -0.71
N GLY A 347 -16.57 3.36 -0.55
CA GLY A 347 -17.47 3.39 0.59
C GLY A 347 -18.48 2.26 0.55
N PRO A 348 -19.24 2.04 1.62
CA PRO A 348 -20.24 0.97 1.66
C PRO A 348 -21.34 1.23 0.63
N GLY A 349 -21.22 0.65 -0.56
CA GLY A 349 -22.30 0.62 -1.54
C GLY A 349 -23.20 -0.56 -1.25
N ALA A 350 -24.46 -0.31 -0.90
CA ALA A 350 -25.50 -1.35 -0.94
C ALA A 350 -25.66 -1.79 -2.41
N GLY A 351 -25.61 -3.10 -2.67
CA GLY A 351 -25.99 -3.64 -3.97
C GLY A 351 -27.50 -3.47 -4.22
N PRO A 352 -27.96 -3.64 -5.47
CA PRO A 352 -29.38 -3.49 -5.82
C PRO A 352 -30.23 -4.62 -5.22
N GLY A 353 -31.34 -4.29 -4.52
CA GLY A 353 -32.29 -5.25 -3.95
C GLY A 353 -33.16 -4.65 -2.84
N ALA A 354 -34.38 -5.16 -2.63
CA ALA A 354 -35.29 -4.66 -1.61
C ALA A 354 -34.69 -4.91 -0.21
N GLN A 355 -34.44 -3.83 0.54
CA GLN A 355 -33.72 -3.78 1.83
C GLN A 355 -32.19 -3.75 1.77
N GLY A 356 -31.54 -3.70 0.60
CA GLY A 356 -30.15 -3.20 0.47
C GLY A 356 -29.03 -4.07 1.06
N TYR A 357 -29.32 -5.28 1.54
CA TYR A 357 -28.32 -6.15 2.21
C TYR A 357 -28.24 -7.59 1.68
N GLU A 358 -29.14 -8.00 0.78
CA GLU A 358 -29.04 -9.31 0.09
C GLU A 358 -27.84 -9.36 -0.87
N PHE A 359 -27.36 -8.17 -1.26
CA PHE A 359 -26.19 -7.96 -2.09
C PHE A 359 -25.29 -6.92 -1.38
N TYR A 360 -24.59 -7.30 -0.31
CA TYR A 360 -23.40 -6.63 0.26
C TYR A 360 -21.99 -6.97 -0.35
N ASN A 361 -21.32 -6.12 -1.14
CA ASN A 361 -20.06 -6.52 -1.82
C ASN A 361 -18.99 -6.92 -0.79
N PRO A 362 -18.61 -8.21 -0.68
CA PRO A 362 -17.71 -8.66 0.36
C PRO A 362 -16.25 -8.34 0.03
N ALA A 363 -15.97 -7.68 -1.10
CA ALA A 363 -14.76 -6.87 -1.24
C ALA A 363 -14.69 -5.70 -0.24
N GLY A 364 -15.69 -5.52 0.63
CA GLY A 364 -15.71 -4.67 1.84
C GLY A 364 -15.54 -3.18 1.61
N MET A 365 -15.32 -2.80 0.37
CA MET A 365 -14.96 -1.45 -0.02
C MET A 365 -15.72 -1.21 -1.29
N GLY A 366 -16.95 -0.73 -1.18
CA GLY A 366 -17.67 -0.35 -2.39
C GLY A 366 -16.73 0.53 -3.20
N ARG A 367 -16.42 0.02 -4.39
CA ARG A 367 -15.50 0.59 -5.36
C ARG A 367 -13.99 0.63 -5.00
N ILE A 368 -13.44 0.09 -3.89
CA ILE A 368 -11.95 0.09 -3.67
C ILE A 368 -11.47 -1.09 -2.80
N GLY A 369 -11.25 -2.32 -3.30
CA GLY A 369 -10.55 -3.45 -2.65
C GLY A 369 -8.99 -3.41 -2.63
N ILE A 370 -8.30 -3.79 -1.53
CA ILE A 370 -6.83 -3.66 -1.33
C ILE A 370 -6.31 -4.76 -0.37
N PRO A 371 -5.49 -5.76 -0.73
CA PRO A 371 -5.44 -6.58 -1.93
C PRO A 371 -6.44 -7.75 -1.82
N HIS A 372 -6.70 -8.50 -2.91
CA HIS A 372 -7.59 -9.67 -2.86
C HIS A 372 -6.87 -10.98 -3.18
N LEU A 373 -6.86 -11.90 -2.22
CA LEU A 373 -6.43 -13.29 -2.41
C LEU A 373 -7.66 -14.18 -2.57
N ALA A 374 -7.71 -14.98 -3.61
CA ALA A 374 -8.73 -16.01 -3.82
C ALA A 374 -8.04 -17.34 -4.14
N VAL A 375 -8.43 -18.40 -3.43
CA VAL A 375 -7.87 -19.74 -3.59
C VAL A 375 -9.00 -20.72 -3.86
N LYS A 376 -8.85 -21.54 -4.89
CA LYS A 376 -9.83 -22.57 -5.24
C LYS A 376 -9.73 -23.75 -4.26
N ASP A 377 -10.89 -24.31 -3.90
CA ASP A 377 -11.02 -25.51 -3.06
C ASP A 377 -10.35 -25.37 -1.68
N ALA A 378 -10.19 -24.14 -1.17
CA ALA A 378 -9.83 -23.95 0.22
C ALA A 378 -10.95 -24.52 1.12
N THR A 379 -10.58 -25.16 2.22
CA THR A 379 -11.53 -25.73 3.19
C THR A 379 -11.80 -24.77 4.33
N PHE A 380 -10.80 -23.97 4.71
CA PHE A 380 -10.87 -22.99 5.80
C PHE A 380 -9.80 -21.92 5.65
N PHE A 381 -9.89 -20.90 6.50
CA PHE A 381 -8.79 -19.99 6.76
C PHE A 381 -8.18 -20.26 8.12
N MET A 382 -6.90 -19.98 8.22
CA MET A 382 -6.13 -20.13 9.44
C MET A 382 -5.26 -18.89 9.65
N ILE A 383 -5.08 -18.50 10.90
CA ILE A 383 -4.11 -17.46 11.30
C ILE A 383 -2.99 -18.05 12.16
N GLU A 384 -1.96 -17.27 12.45
CA GLU A 384 -0.77 -17.74 13.15
C GLU A 384 -1.02 -18.29 14.57
N THR A 385 -2.18 -18.01 15.17
CA THR A 385 -2.57 -18.51 16.51
C THR A 385 -3.19 -19.92 16.46
N GLY A 386 -3.49 -20.43 15.26
CA GLY A 386 -4.18 -21.70 15.05
C GLY A 386 -5.70 -21.58 14.98
N ASP A 387 -6.25 -20.36 15.11
CA ASP A 387 -7.68 -20.16 14.97
C ASP A 387 -8.15 -20.46 13.55
N LEU A 388 -9.20 -21.28 13.46
CA LEU A 388 -9.80 -21.71 12.21
C LEU A 388 -11.06 -20.90 11.92
N TYR A 389 -11.18 -20.45 10.67
CA TYR A 389 -12.32 -19.68 10.20
C TYR A 389 -12.96 -20.37 9.01
N TYR A 390 -14.25 -20.68 9.17
CA TYR A 390 -15.15 -21.16 8.11
C TYR A 390 -16.28 -20.14 7.88
N PRO A 391 -15.97 -18.88 7.53
CA PRO A 391 -16.97 -17.81 7.53
C PRO A 391 -18.02 -18.00 6.44
N GLU A 392 -19.26 -18.28 6.84
CA GLU A 392 -20.43 -18.17 5.97
C GLU A 392 -20.72 -16.70 5.61
N TRP A 393 -21.69 -16.49 4.73
CA TRP A 393 -22.23 -15.17 4.48
C TRP A 393 -22.69 -14.50 5.79
N PRO A 394 -22.31 -13.24 6.08
CA PRO A 394 -21.69 -12.29 5.17
C PRO A 394 -20.13 -12.24 5.22
N GLY A 395 -19.47 -12.93 6.15
CA GLY A 395 -18.01 -12.98 6.30
C GLY A 395 -17.52 -12.65 7.71
N LYS A 396 -16.20 -12.64 7.94
CA LYS A 396 -15.55 -12.22 9.19
C LYS A 396 -14.41 -11.24 8.90
N ASP A 397 -14.27 -10.22 9.75
CA ASP A 397 -13.16 -9.28 9.73
C ASP A 397 -12.09 -9.71 10.76
N LEU A 398 -10.82 -9.77 10.35
CA LEU A 398 -9.66 -10.03 11.21
C LEU A 398 -8.69 -8.85 11.11
N TRP A 399 -7.92 -8.52 12.13
CA TRP A 399 -6.94 -7.44 11.98
C TRP A 399 -5.82 -7.80 11.01
N SER A 400 -5.43 -6.82 10.20
CA SER A 400 -4.38 -6.95 9.17
C SER A 400 -2.98 -7.24 9.72
N VAL A 401 -2.80 -7.11 11.04
CA VAL A 401 -1.58 -7.49 11.73
C VAL A 401 -1.35 -9.00 11.69
N HIS A 402 -2.40 -9.81 11.60
CA HIS A 402 -2.28 -11.26 11.53
C HIS A 402 -1.86 -11.71 10.13
N VAL A 403 -1.11 -12.82 10.08
CA VAL A 403 -0.82 -13.51 8.83
C VAL A 403 -1.94 -14.52 8.60
N VAL A 404 -2.60 -14.44 7.46
CA VAL A 404 -3.76 -15.29 7.15
C VAL A 404 -3.40 -16.25 6.02
N ALA A 405 -3.76 -17.53 6.16
CA ALA A 405 -3.75 -18.49 5.07
C ALA A 405 -5.16 -18.90 4.65
N ALA A 406 -5.36 -19.05 3.35
CA ALA A 406 -6.43 -19.85 2.78
C ALA A 406 -5.91 -21.28 2.57
N CYS A 407 -6.43 -22.23 3.34
CA CYS A 407 -5.91 -23.60 3.46
C CYS A 407 -6.80 -24.59 2.71
N ARG A 408 -6.21 -25.54 1.98
CA ARG A 408 -6.92 -26.72 1.44
C ARG A 408 -6.92 -27.88 2.44
N ASP A 409 -5.85 -27.98 3.22
CA ASP A 409 -5.65 -28.86 4.35
C ASP A 409 -4.58 -28.22 5.26
N ASP A 410 -4.14 -28.94 6.30
CA ASP A 410 -3.12 -28.49 7.24
C ASP A 410 -1.70 -28.39 6.63
N ALA A 411 -1.46 -29.03 5.49
CA ALA A 411 -0.17 -29.06 4.80
C ALA A 411 -0.10 -28.19 3.52
N HIS A 412 -1.24 -27.66 3.08
CA HIS A 412 -1.38 -26.92 1.82
C HIS A 412 -2.18 -25.64 1.99
N GLY A 413 -1.58 -24.50 1.63
CA GLY A 413 -2.28 -23.22 1.66
C GLY A 413 -1.55 -22.10 0.92
N VAL A 414 -2.23 -20.97 0.81
CA VAL A 414 -1.62 -19.71 0.34
C VAL A 414 -1.77 -18.68 1.45
N SER A 415 -0.66 -18.14 1.93
CA SER A 415 -0.66 -17.13 2.99
C SER A 415 -0.44 -15.72 2.46
N ILE A 416 -0.94 -14.73 3.20
CA ILE A 416 -0.73 -13.31 2.93
C ILE A 416 -0.40 -12.56 4.22
N ALA A 417 0.59 -11.67 4.14
CA ALA A 417 0.99 -10.74 5.20
C ALA A 417 1.15 -9.33 4.64
N VAL A 418 0.71 -8.31 5.38
CA VAL A 418 1.04 -6.91 5.06
C VAL A 418 2.50 -6.65 5.45
N LEU A 419 3.30 -6.18 4.50
CA LEU A 419 4.69 -5.74 4.75
C LEU A 419 4.77 -4.23 4.96
N SER A 420 3.97 -3.47 4.21
CA SER A 420 3.86 -2.02 4.42
C SER A 420 2.55 -1.48 3.89
N ASN A 421 2.02 -0.49 4.61
CA ASN A 421 0.80 0.24 4.27
C ASN A 421 1.10 1.60 3.64
N ASP A 422 0.11 2.21 3.00
CA ASP A 422 0.11 3.67 2.85
C ASP A 422 -0.30 4.31 4.18
N PRO A 423 0.48 5.24 4.75
CA PRO A 423 0.21 5.79 6.07
C PRO A 423 -1.01 6.73 6.11
N THR A 424 -1.53 7.12 4.94
CA THR A 424 -2.74 7.95 4.83
C THR A 424 -3.99 7.12 4.54
N HIS A 425 -3.79 5.94 3.95
CA HIS A 425 -4.86 4.98 3.63
C HIS A 425 -4.48 3.57 4.08
N VAL A 426 -4.43 3.36 5.40
CA VAL A 426 -4.00 2.10 6.00
C VAL A 426 -5.04 0.99 5.80
N ILE A 427 -4.58 -0.19 5.41
CA ILE A 427 -5.33 -1.43 5.62
C ILE A 427 -5.26 -1.74 7.11
N ALA A 428 -6.43 -1.89 7.73
CA ALA A 428 -6.55 -2.27 9.12
C ALA A 428 -7.08 -3.68 9.30
N TYR A 429 -7.90 -4.20 8.37
CA TYR A 429 -8.53 -5.51 8.50
C TYR A 429 -8.34 -6.38 7.27
N TRP A 430 -8.46 -7.68 7.45
CA TRP A 430 -8.70 -8.71 6.45
C TRP A 430 -10.17 -9.10 6.54
N HIS A 431 -10.93 -8.91 5.47
CA HIS A 431 -12.27 -9.45 5.32
C HIS A 431 -12.23 -10.80 4.64
N ILE A 432 -12.86 -11.80 5.26
CA ILE A 432 -12.75 -13.21 4.88
C ILE A 432 -14.14 -13.83 4.73
N VAL A 433 -14.40 -14.54 3.63
CA VAL A 433 -15.64 -15.33 3.46
C VAL A 433 -15.43 -16.50 2.50
N THR A 434 -16.19 -17.57 2.74
CA THR A 434 -16.08 -18.86 2.00
C THR A 434 -17.10 -19.03 0.88
N LYS A 435 -18.11 -18.17 0.80
CA LYS A 435 -19.13 -18.18 -0.27
C LYS A 435 -18.92 -17.01 -1.21
N LYS A 436 -19.01 -17.27 -2.51
CA LYS A 436 -18.95 -16.21 -3.52
C LYS A 436 -20.15 -15.28 -3.33
N TRP A 437 -19.90 -13.99 -3.43
CA TRP A 437 -20.89 -13.04 -3.89
C TRP A 437 -21.69 -13.59 -5.09
N PRO A 438 -23.03 -13.49 -5.15
CA PRO A 438 -23.74 -13.67 -6.40
C PRO A 438 -23.35 -12.55 -7.37
N PHE A 439 -22.27 -12.76 -8.13
CA PHE A 439 -21.98 -11.95 -9.29
C PHE A 439 -22.91 -12.40 -10.41
N GLU A 440 -24.13 -11.87 -10.40
CA GLU A 440 -25.06 -12.08 -11.50
C GLU A 440 -24.59 -11.22 -12.68
N TYR A 441 -23.80 -11.81 -13.56
CA TYR A 441 -23.48 -11.21 -14.84
C TYR A 441 -24.27 -11.93 -15.92
N ARG A 442 -25.27 -11.21 -16.47
CA ARG A 442 -26.18 -11.73 -17.50
C ARG A 442 -26.84 -13.07 -17.10
N GLY A 443 -27.28 -13.19 -15.84
CA GLY A 443 -28.05 -14.34 -15.34
C GLY A 443 -27.27 -15.65 -15.18
N THR A 444 -25.93 -15.62 -15.24
CA THR A 444 -25.10 -16.83 -15.04
C THR A 444 -24.50 -16.81 -13.63
N TYR A 445 -24.74 -17.89 -12.88
CA TYR A 445 -24.13 -18.15 -11.57
C TYR A 445 -22.80 -18.90 -11.74
N TRP A 446 -21.81 -18.53 -10.94
CA TRP A 446 -20.45 -19.07 -11.00
C TRP A 446 -20.10 -19.56 -9.60
N GLY A 447 -19.66 -20.82 -9.47
CA GLY A 447 -19.51 -21.54 -8.20
C GLY A 447 -18.54 -20.96 -7.14
N ASP A 448 -18.33 -21.74 -6.07
CA ASP A 448 -17.74 -21.31 -4.78
C ASP A 448 -16.31 -20.78 -4.88
N LEU A 449 -16.13 -19.50 -4.55
CA LEU A 449 -14.84 -18.84 -4.42
C LEU A 449 -14.66 -18.36 -2.98
N ILE A 450 -13.47 -18.61 -2.45
CA ILE A 450 -13.09 -18.30 -1.08
C ILE A 450 -12.05 -17.19 -1.12
N PHE A 451 -12.21 -16.12 -0.34
CA PHE A 451 -11.35 -14.94 -0.44
C PHE A 451 -10.99 -14.26 0.88
N VAL A 452 -9.85 -13.57 0.82
CA VAL A 452 -9.37 -12.58 1.78
C VAL A 452 -9.17 -11.25 1.06
N ALA A 453 -9.73 -10.17 1.61
CA ALA A 453 -9.54 -8.81 1.13
C ALA A 453 -9.00 -7.93 2.26
N GLY A 454 -7.93 -7.15 2.04
CA GLY A 454 -7.58 -6.12 3.02
C GLY A 454 -8.59 -4.96 2.96
N ILE A 455 -8.88 -4.31 4.09
CA ILE A 455 -9.90 -3.27 4.25
C ILE A 455 -9.36 -2.08 5.03
N HIS A 456 -9.73 -0.87 4.61
CA HIS A 456 -9.34 0.36 5.30
C HIS A 456 -10.03 0.49 6.67
N GLU A 457 -9.34 1.08 7.66
CA GLU A 457 -9.87 1.30 9.02
C GLU A 457 -11.25 1.99 9.13
N TYR A 458 -11.63 2.85 8.16
CA TYR A 458 -12.92 3.56 8.16
C TYR A 458 -14.01 2.83 7.36
N MET A 459 -13.74 1.67 6.77
CA MET A 459 -14.69 0.93 5.94
C MET A 459 -15.04 -0.41 6.58
N LEU A 460 -15.73 -0.37 7.72
CA LEU A 460 -16.27 -1.59 8.31
C LEU A 460 -17.33 -2.21 7.40
N CYS A 461 -17.31 -3.55 7.34
CA CYS A 461 -18.27 -4.31 6.56
C CYS A 461 -19.65 -4.34 7.19
N TYR A 462 -19.71 -4.22 8.52
CA TYR A 462 -20.92 -4.28 9.34
C TYR A 462 -21.00 -3.09 10.30
N ASP A 463 -22.15 -2.95 10.97
CA ASP A 463 -22.39 -1.90 11.97
C ASP A 463 -21.56 -2.18 13.25
N GLY A 464 -20.29 -1.75 13.23
CA GLY A 464 -19.36 -1.96 14.34
C GLY A 464 -18.94 -3.42 14.49
N GLN A 465 -17.73 -3.64 15.00
CA GLN A 465 -17.30 -4.99 15.37
C GLN A 465 -17.98 -5.38 16.69
N ASP A 466 -18.82 -6.42 16.66
CA ASP A 466 -19.35 -7.01 17.89
C ASP A 466 -18.21 -7.76 18.59
N ILE A 467 -17.61 -7.12 19.59
CA ILE A 467 -16.46 -7.68 20.33
C ILE A 467 -16.76 -9.03 20.98
N THR A 468 -18.04 -9.35 21.17
CA THR A 468 -18.46 -10.63 21.76
C THR A 468 -18.48 -11.78 20.74
N LYS A 469 -18.44 -11.47 19.45
CA LYS A 469 -18.45 -12.43 18.33
C LYS A 469 -17.16 -12.40 17.50
N GLU A 470 -16.37 -11.35 17.63
CA GLU A 470 -15.08 -11.17 16.96
C GLU A 470 -13.96 -11.13 18.01
N PRO A 471 -13.27 -12.27 18.26
CA PRO A 471 -12.33 -12.40 19.38
C PRO A 471 -11.16 -11.41 19.34
N TYR A 472 -10.90 -10.83 18.17
CA TYR A 472 -9.82 -9.89 17.95
C TYR A 472 -10.26 -8.42 17.95
N ALA A 473 -11.55 -8.10 17.92
CA ALA A 473 -12.05 -6.71 17.80
C ALA A 473 -11.56 -5.75 18.91
N ALA A 474 -11.06 -6.27 20.04
CA ALA A 474 -10.49 -5.49 21.13
C ALA A 474 -9.04 -5.02 20.88
N GLU A 475 -8.33 -5.55 19.89
CA GLU A 475 -6.90 -5.23 19.65
C GLU A 475 -6.67 -3.82 19.07
N ARG A 476 -7.72 -3.11 18.63
CA ARG A 476 -7.68 -1.70 18.24
C ARG A 476 -9.04 -1.01 18.46
N PRO A 477 -9.07 0.34 18.55
CA PRO A 477 -10.33 1.07 18.69
C PRO A 477 -11.26 0.87 17.48
N VAL A 478 -12.52 0.53 17.73
CA VAL A 478 -13.54 0.45 16.68
C VAL A 478 -13.79 1.85 16.11
N VAL A 479 -13.67 1.97 14.79
CA VAL A 479 -13.95 3.22 14.08
C VAL A 479 -15.30 3.10 13.37
N PRO A 480 -16.21 4.08 13.51
CA PRO A 480 -17.50 4.03 12.82
C PRO A 480 -17.36 3.88 11.32
N ARG A 481 -18.30 3.12 10.72
CA ARG A 481 -18.41 2.92 9.28
C ARG A 481 -18.47 4.26 8.52
N GLY A 482 -17.75 4.33 7.41
CA GLY A 482 -17.69 5.51 6.56
C GLY A 482 -17.17 5.20 5.15
N GLY A 483 -17.01 6.25 4.35
CA GLY A 483 -16.35 6.18 3.05
C GLY A 483 -14.91 6.69 3.13
N ILE A 484 -14.08 6.19 2.23
CA ILE A 484 -12.73 6.72 1.98
C ILE A 484 -12.70 7.50 0.68
N ARG A 485 -11.74 8.40 0.60
CA ARG A 485 -11.44 9.13 -0.62
C ARG A 485 -9.93 9.18 -0.80
N ILE A 486 -9.44 8.49 -1.82
CA ILE A 486 -8.07 8.62 -2.31
C ILE A 486 -8.06 9.87 -3.18
N ARG A 487 -7.46 10.94 -2.67
CA ARG A 487 -7.33 12.22 -3.39
C ARG A 487 -6.18 12.14 -4.40
N PRO A 488 -6.00 13.13 -5.29
CA PRO A 488 -4.86 13.14 -6.20
C PRO A 488 -3.51 13.02 -5.48
N GLY A 489 -2.66 12.10 -5.96
CA GLY A 489 -1.39 11.73 -5.34
C GLY A 489 -0.99 10.28 -5.64
N THR A 490 0.14 9.84 -5.07
CA THR A 490 0.68 8.50 -5.27
C THR A 490 0.65 7.69 -3.98
N TYR A 491 -0.08 6.57 -3.99
CA TYR A 491 -0.36 5.71 -2.84
C TYR A 491 0.05 4.28 -3.14
N THR A 492 0.43 3.53 -2.11
CA THR A 492 1.07 2.23 -2.34
C THR A 492 1.03 1.32 -1.11
N TRP A 493 0.90 0.03 -1.36
CA TRP A 493 0.82 -1.04 -0.37
C TRP A 493 1.66 -2.22 -0.82
N MET A 494 2.25 -2.93 0.14
CA MET A 494 3.15 -4.05 -0.13
C MET A 494 2.82 -5.24 0.77
N PHE A 495 2.81 -6.44 0.17
CA PHE A 495 2.40 -7.69 0.80
C PHE A 495 3.38 -8.81 0.46
N ARG A 496 3.53 -9.76 1.39
CA ARG A 496 4.17 -11.05 1.14
C ARG A 496 3.08 -12.08 0.89
N VAL A 497 3.21 -12.83 -0.20
CA VAL A 497 2.29 -13.92 -0.55
C VAL A 497 3.10 -15.20 -0.67
N GLU A 498 2.80 -16.20 0.15
CA GLU A 498 3.53 -17.48 0.16
C GLU A 498 2.68 -18.64 -0.35
N SER A 499 3.32 -19.56 -1.05
CA SER A 499 2.79 -20.89 -1.36
C SER A 499 3.31 -21.87 -0.32
N ILE A 500 2.42 -22.54 0.40
CA ILE A 500 2.75 -23.55 1.44
C ILE A 500 2.34 -24.92 0.90
N VAL A 501 3.30 -25.81 0.68
CA VAL A 501 3.05 -27.13 0.04
C VAL A 501 3.79 -28.21 0.81
N ASN A 502 3.06 -29.22 1.30
CA ASN A 502 3.59 -30.30 2.14
C ASN A 502 4.31 -29.81 3.42
N GLU A 503 3.85 -28.70 3.98
CA GLU A 503 4.40 -28.10 5.21
C GLU A 503 3.27 -27.69 6.14
N ASP A 504 3.46 -27.88 7.45
CA ASP A 504 2.48 -27.44 8.46
C ASP A 504 2.21 -25.94 8.34
N VAL A 505 0.99 -25.60 7.92
CA VAL A 505 0.59 -24.23 7.61
C VAL A 505 0.68 -23.36 8.86
N LEU A 506 0.29 -23.88 10.03
CA LEU A 506 0.34 -23.12 11.29
C LEU A 506 1.77 -22.71 11.63
N SER A 507 2.70 -23.66 11.61
CA SER A 507 4.13 -23.40 11.86
C SER A 507 4.70 -22.40 10.86
N ARG A 508 4.31 -22.49 9.60
CA ARG A 508 4.76 -21.56 8.55
C ARG A 508 4.21 -20.14 8.76
N LEU A 509 2.94 -20.00 9.14
CA LEU A 509 2.32 -18.72 9.50
C LEU A 509 3.00 -18.10 10.72
N ALA A 510 3.18 -18.88 11.80
CA ALA A 510 3.86 -18.44 13.02
C ALA A 510 5.31 -18.02 12.76
N SER A 511 6.05 -18.78 11.95
CA SER A 511 7.42 -18.44 11.53
C SER A 511 7.46 -17.12 10.76
N THR A 512 6.55 -16.93 9.79
CA THR A 512 6.48 -15.69 9.01
C THR A 512 6.11 -14.50 9.90
N LYS A 513 5.11 -14.65 10.76
CA LYS A 513 4.71 -13.60 11.72
C LYS A 513 5.87 -13.25 12.66
N SER A 514 6.58 -14.24 13.17
CA SER A 514 7.74 -14.05 14.05
C SER A 514 8.87 -13.30 13.33
N GLU A 515 9.23 -13.72 12.12
CA GLU A 515 10.25 -13.05 11.26
C GLU A 515 9.90 -11.58 11.03
N LEU A 516 8.64 -11.27 10.71
CA LEU A 516 8.18 -9.92 10.46
C LEU A 516 8.11 -9.07 11.75
N ALA A 517 7.69 -9.66 12.87
CA ALA A 517 7.54 -8.93 14.12
C ALA A 517 8.88 -8.58 14.79
N GLN A 518 9.88 -9.45 14.66
CA GLN A 518 11.20 -9.27 15.28
C GLN A 518 12.09 -8.25 14.57
N LEU A 519 11.85 -7.99 13.28
CA LEU A 519 12.60 -6.99 12.53
C LEU A 519 12.01 -5.59 12.78
N LYS A 520 12.80 -4.71 13.40
CA LYS A 520 12.50 -3.28 13.51
C LYS A 520 13.44 -2.46 12.65
N PHE A 521 12.90 -1.38 12.11
CA PHE A 521 13.61 -0.48 11.22
C PHE A 521 13.57 0.93 11.78
N GLN A 522 14.73 1.57 11.81
CA GLN A 522 14.89 2.97 12.20
C GLN A 522 15.62 3.69 11.08
N ALA A 523 14.93 4.62 10.42
CA ALA A 523 15.51 5.45 9.36
C ALA A 523 15.88 6.84 9.91
N GLY A 524 17.07 7.31 9.55
CA GLY A 524 17.58 8.66 9.81
C GLY A 524 18.15 9.28 8.55
N ILE A 525 18.30 10.61 8.55
CA ILE A 525 18.97 11.33 7.47
C ILE A 525 20.45 10.92 7.49
N GLY A 526 20.96 10.39 6.39
CA GLY A 526 22.39 10.09 6.26
C GLY A 526 23.18 11.40 6.07
N GLY A 527 24.29 11.52 6.81
CA GLY A 527 25.14 12.71 6.85
C GLY A 527 25.89 12.99 5.55
#